data_AF-A0ABC9TYE9-F1
#
_entry.id   AF-A0ABC9TYE9-F1
#
_cell.length_a   1.000
_cell.length_b   1.000
_cell.length_c   1.000
_cell.angle_alpha   90.00
_cell.angle_beta   90.00
_cell.angle_gamma   90.00
#
_symmetry.space_group_name_H-M   'P 1'
#
loop_
_entity.id
_entity.type
_entity.pdbx_description
1 polymer ?
#
loop_
_entity_poly.entity_id
_entity_poly.type
_entity_poly.pdbx_seq_one_letter_code
_entity_poly.pdbx_strand_id
1 'polypeptide(L)' 'MSKMSKIVFAIFNILLLSSNYIFVAWFPSYLVFGWIPFQLLFFYMSMLVAAAVWGLYYNCFFNKQKHIDERYGEE' A
#
# COMPACT_ATOMS: atom_id res chain seq x y z
N MET A 1 -8.80 7.27 -13.95
CA MET A 1 -9.01 6.06 -13.12
C MET A 1 -10.48 5.98 -12.72
N SER A 2 -11.08 4.82 -12.48
CA SER A 2 -12.50 4.75 -12.09
C SER A 2 -12.71 5.23 -10.64
N LYS A 3 -13.92 5.69 -10.31
CA LYS A 3 -14.29 6.06 -8.93
C LYS A 3 -14.16 4.85 -7.99
N MET A 4 -14.50 3.66 -8.48
CA MET A 4 -14.36 2.41 -7.74
C MET A 4 -12.89 2.10 -7.39
N SER A 5 -11.95 2.26 -8.32
CA SER A 5 -10.52 2.04 -8.04
C SER A 5 -9.96 2.99 -6.98
N LYS A 6 -10.43 4.24 -6.93
CA LYS A 6 -10.08 5.19 -5.86
C LYS A 6 -10.58 4.70 -4.50
N ILE A 7 -11.82 4.25 -4.45
CA ILE A 7 -12.47 3.76 -3.22
C ILE A 7 -11.76 2.50 -2.72
N VAL A 8 -11.48 1.54 -3.60
CA VAL A 8 -10.76 0.31 -3.26
C VAL A 8 -9.36 0.63 -2.71
N PHE A 9 -8.65 1.57 -3.33
CA PHE A 9 -7.34 2.01 -2.85
C PHE A 9 -7.40 2.69 -1.47
N ALA A 10 -8.42 3.52 -1.23
CA ALA A 10 -8.63 4.14 0.07
C ALA A 10 -8.93 3.09 1.16
N ILE A 11 -9.84 2.14 0.87
CA ILE A 11 -10.16 1.03 1.77
C ILE A 11 -8.91 0.18 2.05
N PHE A 12 -8.11 -0.13 1.03
CA PHE A 12 -6.86 -0.87 1.18
C PHE A 12 -5.92 -0.16 2.17
N ASN A 13 -5.71 1.15 2.06
CA ASN A 13 -4.81 1.89 2.95
C ASN A 13 -5.36 1.97 4.38
N ILE A 14 -6.67 2.12 4.55
CA ILE A 14 -7.31 2.09 5.89
C ILE A 14 -7.07 0.73 6.54
N LEU A 15 -7.34 -0.36 5.82
CA LEU A 15 -7.13 -1.71 6.32
C LEU A 15 -5.65 -1.98 6.62
N LEU A 16 -4.74 -1.58 5.73
CA LEU A 16 -3.30 -1.74 5.93
C LEU A 16 -2.83 -1.01 7.20
N LEU A 17 -3.28 0.22 7.41
CA LEU A 17 -2.93 1.00 8.60
C LEU A 17 -3.52 0.37 9.87
N SER A 18 -4.81 0.04 9.86
CA SER A 18 -5.48 -0.60 10.99
C SER A 18 -4.87 -1.95 11.34
N SER A 19 -4.54 -2.77 10.34
CA SER A 19 -3.86 -4.04 10.55
C SER A 19 -2.47 -3.84 11.12
N ASN A 20 -1.64 -2.96 10.57
CA ASN A 20 -0.32 -2.70 11.16
C ASN A 20 -0.41 -2.20 12.61
N TYR A 21 -1.37 -1.31 12.91
CA TYR A 21 -1.57 -0.82 14.27
C TYR A 21 -2.02 -1.93 15.25
N ILE A 22 -3.05 -2.69 14.88
CA ILE A 22 -3.62 -3.75 15.74
C ILE A 22 -2.61 -4.89 15.93
N PHE A 23 -1.94 -5.34 14.86
CA PHE A 23 -0.98 -6.44 14.94
C PHE A 23 0.29 -6.05 15.70
N VAL A 24 0.75 -4.81 15.61
CA VAL A 24 1.87 -4.36 16.45
C VAL A 24 1.46 -4.30 17.92
N ALA A 25 0.27 -3.83 18.23
CA ALA A 25 -0.15 -3.58 19.62
C ALA A 25 -0.66 -4.83 20.37
N TRP A 26 -1.27 -5.82 19.69
CA TRP A 26 -2.00 -6.90 20.36
C TRP A 26 -1.52 -8.33 20.04
N PHE A 27 -0.65 -8.52 19.04
CA PHE A 27 -0.19 -9.87 18.70
C PHE A 27 0.95 -10.34 19.62
N PRO A 28 0.98 -11.64 19.98
CA PRO A 28 2.04 -12.19 20.82
C PRO A 28 3.42 -11.97 20.20
N SER A 29 4.35 -11.56 21.05
CA SER A 29 5.75 -11.33 20.69
C SER A 29 6.48 -12.68 20.63
N TYR A 30 6.23 -13.45 19.57
CA TYR A 30 7.00 -14.65 19.28
C TYR A 30 8.09 -14.35 18.24
N LEU A 31 9.22 -15.03 18.38
CA LEU A 31 10.30 -14.96 17.41
C LEU A 31 10.00 -15.93 16.27
N VAL A 32 9.85 -15.39 15.07
CA VAL A 32 9.89 -16.17 13.83
C VAL A 32 11.35 -16.50 13.53
N PHE A 33 11.62 -17.72 13.08
CA PHE A 33 12.98 -18.20 12.75
C PHE A 33 14.01 -18.12 13.90
N GLY A 34 13.57 -17.84 15.13
CA GLY A 34 14.44 -17.69 16.30
C GLY A 34 15.13 -16.34 16.44
N TRP A 35 14.90 -15.37 15.55
CA TRP A 35 15.61 -14.07 15.58
C TRP A 35 14.78 -12.84 15.19
N ILE A 36 13.68 -12.98 14.45
CA ILE A 36 12.86 -11.83 14.04
C ILE A 36 11.52 -11.81 14.81
N PRO A 37 11.17 -10.70 15.48
CA PRO A 37 9.84 -10.56 16.07
C PRO A 37 8.76 -10.67 15.00
N PHE A 38 7.70 -11.43 15.27
CA PHE A 38 6.60 -11.58 14.32
C PHE A 38 6.00 -10.24 13.89
N GLN A 39 5.85 -9.28 14.81
CA GLN A 39 5.30 -7.97 14.47
C GLN A 39 6.17 -7.23 13.44
N LEU A 40 7.50 -7.36 13.56
CA LEU A 40 8.45 -6.75 12.64
C LEU A 40 8.40 -7.42 11.26
N LEU A 41 8.36 -8.75 11.22
CA LEU A 41 8.21 -9.49 9.96
C LEU A 41 6.89 -9.13 9.27
N PHE A 42 5.79 -9.09 10.00
CA PHE A 42 4.48 -8.69 9.48
C PHE A 42 4.52 -7.28 8.89
N PHE A 43 5.12 -6.33 9.61
CA PHE A 43 5.28 -4.95 9.12
C PHE A 43 6.08 -4.89 7.82
N TYR A 44 7.22 -5.61 7.72
CA TYR A 44 8.01 -5.63 6.49
C TYR A 44 7.26 -6.26 5.31
N MET A 45 6.58 -7.38 5.54
CA MET A 45 5.79 -8.03 4.49
C MET A 45 4.62 -7.16 4.04
N SER A 46 3.97 -6.44 4.95
CA SER A 46 2.87 -5.52 4.62
C SER A 46 3.35 -4.36 3.74
N MET A 47 4.59 -3.88 3.96
CA MET A 47 5.21 -2.86 3.10
C MET A 47 5.50 -3.37 1.69
N LEU A 48 5.92 -4.63 1.52
CA LEU A 48 6.10 -5.22 0.19
C LEU A 48 4.78 -5.28 -0.58
N VAL A 49 3.71 -5.71 0.09
CA VAL A 49 2.35 -5.72 -0.51
C VAL A 49 1.91 -4.30 -0.85
N ALA A 50 2.12 -3.34 0.06
CA ALA A 50 1.80 -1.94 -0.17
C ALA A 50 2.54 -1.36 -1.38
N ALA A 51 3.84 -1.62 -1.50
CA ALA A 51 4.65 -1.16 -2.62
C ALA A 51 4.12 -1.67 -3.96
N ALA A 52 3.72 -2.95 -4.05
CA ALA A 52 3.13 -3.51 -5.26
C ALA A 52 1.78 -2.84 -5.60
N VAL A 53 0.88 -2.69 -4.62
CA VAL A 53 -0.44 -2.07 -4.82
C VAL A 53 -0.30 -0.59 -5.20
N TRP A 54 0.56 0.14 -4.51
CA TRP A 54 0.82 1.56 -4.77
C TRP A 54 1.47 1.74 -6.15
N GLY A 55 2.44 0.91 -6.51
CA GLY A 55 3.05 0.93 -7.84
C GLY A 55 2.03 0.74 -8.96
N LEU A 56 1.14 -0.26 -8.83
CA LEU A 56 0.06 -0.48 -9.81
C LEU A 56 -0.93 0.71 -9.85
N TYR A 57 -1.33 1.21 -8.68
CA TYR A 57 -2.26 2.32 -8.58
C TYR A 57 -1.70 3.59 -9.24
N TYR A 58 -0.48 3.97 -8.88
CA TYR A 58 0.15 5.18 -9.41
C TYR A 58 0.52 5.03 -10.88
N ASN A 59 0.97 3.87 -11.34
CA ASN A 59 1.19 3.64 -12.77
C ASN A 59 -0.12 3.84 -13.57
N CYS A 60 -1.24 3.31 -13.08
CA CYS A 60 -2.55 3.52 -13.71
C CYS A 60 -3.02 4.99 -13.62
N PHE A 61 -2.72 5.66 -12.51
CA PHE A 61 -3.04 7.08 -12.31
C PHE A 61 -2.28 7.97 -13.28
N PHE A 62 -0.95 7.83 -13.37
CA PHE A 62 -0.12 8.62 -14.28
C PHE A 62 -0.42 8.30 -15.75
N ASN A 63 -0.64 7.03 -16.12
CA ASN A 63 -1.05 6.69 -17.49
C ASN A 63 -2.38 7.35 -17.90
N LYS A 64 -3.33 7.51 -16.97
CA LYS A 64 -4.59 8.23 -17.23
C LYS A 64 -4.37 9.74 -17.36
N GLN A 65 -3.37 10.30 -16.70
CA GLN A 65 -3.05 11.73 -16.76
C GLN A 65 -2.14 12.10 -17.92
N LYS A 66 -1.44 11.13 -18.53
CA LYS A 66 -0.56 11.33 -19.67
C LYS A 66 -1.21 12.13 -20.81
N HIS A 67 -2.50 11.93 -21.08
CA HIS A 67 -3.22 12.67 -22.13
C HIS A 67 -3.45 14.16 -21.77
N ILE A 68 -3.48 14.49 -20.48
CA ILE A 68 -3.60 15.88 -19.98
C ILE A 68 -2.23 16.52 -20.05
N ASP A 69 -1.18 15.80 -19.65
CA ASP A 69 0.20 16.25 -19.77
C ASP A 69 0.59 16.47 -21.25
N GLU A 70 0.15 15.62 -22.18
CA GLU A 70 0.38 15.82 -23.63
C GLU A 70 -0.40 17.02 -24.21
N ARG A 71 -1.45 17.50 -23.53
CA ARG A 71 -2.35 18.55 -24.01
C ARG A 71 -2.13 19.91 -23.34
N TYR A 72 -1.60 19.90 -22.12
CA TYR A 72 -1.42 21.07 -21.25
C TYR A 72 -0.06 21.09 -20.53
N GLY A 73 0.76 20.04 -20.68
CA GLY A 73 2.19 20.16 -20.46
C GLY A 73 2.72 20.99 -21.61
N GLU A 74 2.86 22.29 -21.37
CA GLU A 74 3.45 23.23 -22.31
C GLU A 74 4.85 22.77 -22.75
N GLU A 75 5.21 23.16 -23.97
CA GLU A 75 6.57 23.47 -24.47
C GLU A 75 7.79 22.81 -23.80
#